data_AF-A0A8T4PBV2-F1
#
_entry.id   AF-A0A8T4PBV2-F1
#
_cell.length_a   1.000
_cell.length_b   1.000
_cell.length_c   1.000
_cell.angle_alpha   90.00
_cell.angle_beta   90.00
_cell.angle_gamma   90.00
#
_symmetry.space_group_name_H-M   'P 1'
#
loop_
_entity.id
_entity.type
_entity.pdbx_description
1 polymer ?
#
loop_
_entity_poly.entity_id
_entity_poly.type
_entity_poly.pdbx_seq_one_letter_code
_entity_poly.pdbx_strand_id
1 'polypeptide(L)'
;MSGDSRTYYPEDLSDLSLDCACEVDWFLQGKSEGFGKSKELAGILEKHQLKDGDNFGTTSALFEVYWPLHLAMKKGSEKKLKGYEELALKMRLFRYELEDVIEGRRNPDVSRDAEALFDISKFLCSLSHEFTNLYCQMHVEYCFAA
;
A
#
# COMPACT_ATOMS: atom_id res chain seq x y z
N MET A 1 -19.25 1.82 17.88
CA MET A 1 -17.97 2.47 17.55
C MET A 1 -18.20 3.20 16.25
N SER A 2 -18.18 4.53 16.29
CA SER A 2 -18.47 5.39 15.14
C SER A 2 -17.40 5.14 14.09
N GLY A 3 -17.79 4.53 12.97
CA GLY A 3 -16.91 4.32 11.83
C GLY A 3 -16.70 5.66 11.13
N ASP A 4 -15.60 6.33 11.46
CA ASP A 4 -15.10 7.40 10.60
C ASP A 4 -14.73 6.76 9.25
N SER A 5 -15.65 6.87 8.31
CA SER A 5 -15.40 6.73 6.88
C SER A 5 -14.60 7.94 6.43
N ARG A 6 -13.36 8.06 6.92
CA ARG A 6 -12.41 9.02 6.35
C ARG A 6 -12.20 8.59 4.90
N THR A 7 -12.66 9.41 3.97
CA THR A 7 -12.25 9.29 2.57
C THR A 7 -10.77 9.63 2.51
N TYR A 8 -9.95 8.70 2.01
CA TYR A 8 -8.54 8.92 1.83
C TYR A 8 -8.31 9.38 0.39
N TYR A 9 -7.75 10.58 0.22
CA TYR A 9 -7.38 11.05 -1.09
C TYR A 9 -6.05 10.40 -1.52
N PRO A 10 -5.75 10.31 -2.83
CA PRO A 10 -4.49 9.78 -3.30
C PRO A 10 -3.25 10.47 -2.69
N GLU A 11 -3.33 11.77 -2.39
CA GLU A 11 -2.26 12.51 -1.69
C GLU A 11 -2.05 11.99 -0.25
N ASP A 12 -3.13 11.78 0.52
CA ASP A 12 -3.03 11.20 1.87
C ASP A 12 -2.40 9.79 1.85
N LEU A 13 -2.75 8.98 0.85
CA LEU A 13 -2.21 7.62 0.69
C LEU A 13 -0.75 7.62 0.23
N SER A 14 -0.35 8.63 -0.54
CA SER A 14 1.03 8.84 -0.96
C SER A 14 1.91 9.14 0.25
N ASP A 15 1.51 10.11 1.07
CA ASP A 15 2.22 10.48 2.30
C ASP A 15 2.26 9.32 3.29
N LEU A 16 1.12 8.64 3.49
CA LEU A 16 1.04 7.50 4.39
C LEU A 16 1.96 6.36 3.96
N SER A 17 2.03 6.06 2.67
CA SER A 17 2.91 5.01 2.15
C SER A 17 4.40 5.35 2.36
N LEU A 18 4.77 6.62 2.20
CA LEU A 18 6.14 7.08 2.43
C LEU A 18 6.49 7.07 3.93
N ASP A 19 5.56 7.50 4.78
CA ASP A 19 5.68 7.41 6.23
C ASP A 19 5.91 5.96 6.69
N CYS A 20 5.16 5.00 6.13
CA CYS A 20 5.38 3.57 6.39
C CYS A 20 6.78 3.12 5.98
N ALA A 21 7.27 3.54 4.81
CA ALA A 21 8.62 3.19 4.37
C ALA A 21 9.68 3.70 5.35
N CYS A 22 9.51 4.92 5.86
CA CYS A 22 10.38 5.50 6.88
C CYS A 22 10.35 4.71 8.19
N GLU A 23 9.17 4.27 8.64
CA GLU A 23 9.03 3.43 9.85
C GLU A 23 9.81 2.12 9.70
N VAL A 24 9.68 1.45 8.54
CA VAL A 24 10.41 0.19 8.25
C VAL A 24 11.92 0.43 8.20
N ASP A 25 12.37 1.51 7.56
CA ASP A 25 13.79 1.86 7.49
C ASP A 25 14.37 2.21 8.87
N TRP A 26 13.60 2.88 9.73
CA TRP A 26 14.02 3.16 11.10
C TRP A 26 14.07 1.89 11.95
N PHE A 27 13.14 0.96 11.75
CA PHE A 27 13.17 -0.35 12.38
C PHE A 27 14.41 -1.16 11.97
N LEU A 28 14.73 -1.20 10.68
CA LEU A 28 15.97 -1.80 10.15
C LEU A 28 17.24 -1.22 10.76
N GLN A 29 17.22 0.07 11.13
CA GLN A 29 18.35 0.76 11.75
C GLN A 29 18.36 0.66 13.29
N GLY A 30 17.38 -0.01 13.90
CA GLY A 30 17.22 -0.06 15.36
C GLY A 30 16.90 1.30 16.00
N LYS A 31 16.31 2.23 15.24
CA LYS A 31 16.03 3.61 15.66
C LYS A 31 14.62 3.84 16.18
N SER A 32 13.67 2.97 15.86
CA SER A 32 12.27 3.07 16.28
C SER A 32 11.59 1.71 16.27
N GLU A 33 10.66 1.48 17.20
CA GLU A 33 9.73 0.34 17.22
C GLU A 33 8.28 0.79 16.92
N GLY A 34 8.08 2.08 16.62
CA GLY A 34 6.76 2.64 16.34
C GLY A 34 6.30 2.35 14.91
N PHE A 35 5.20 1.63 14.78
CA PHE A 35 4.55 1.29 13.51
C PHE A 35 3.15 1.92 13.39
N GLY A 36 3.00 3.18 13.78
CA GLY A 36 1.69 3.85 13.83
C GLY A 36 1.08 4.03 12.43
N LYS A 37 1.92 4.43 11.48
CA LYS A 37 1.54 4.67 10.08
C LYS A 37 1.33 3.36 9.35
N SER A 38 2.21 2.40 9.59
CA SER A 38 2.08 1.04 9.08
C SER A 38 0.77 0.38 9.52
N LYS A 39 0.37 0.56 10.80
CA LYS A 39 -0.94 0.11 11.31
C LYS A 39 -2.10 0.78 10.61
N GLU A 40 -2.02 2.09 10.39
CA GLU A 40 -3.05 2.83 9.66
C GLU A 40 -3.21 2.30 8.22
N LEU A 41 -2.09 2.14 7.50
CA LEU A 41 -2.10 1.60 6.13
C LEU A 41 -2.66 0.18 6.08
N ALA A 42 -2.24 -0.70 6.99
CA ALA A 42 -2.77 -2.07 7.08
C ALA A 42 -4.30 -2.06 7.27
N GLY A 43 -4.82 -1.17 8.13
CA GLY A 43 -6.26 -1.00 8.34
C GLY A 43 -7.00 -0.47 7.11
N ILE A 44 -6.39 0.42 6.32
CA ILE A 44 -6.97 0.88 5.05
C ILE A 44 -7.04 -0.26 4.05
N LEU A 45 -5.97 -1.06 3.92
CA LEU A 45 -5.92 -2.20 3.02
C LEU A 45 -6.93 -3.28 3.40
N GLU A 46 -7.14 -3.50 4.70
CA GLU A 46 -8.17 -4.40 5.21
C GLU A 46 -9.58 -3.93 4.86
N LYS A 47 -9.89 -2.65 5.11
CA LYS A 47 -11.21 -2.07 4.82
C LYS A 47 -11.58 -2.11 3.34
N HIS A 48 -10.58 -1.94 2.46
CA HIS A 48 -10.80 -1.89 1.02
C HIS A 48 -10.60 -3.25 0.34
N GLN A 49 -10.36 -4.33 1.08
CA GLN A 49 -10.04 -5.63 0.49
C GLN A 49 -11.15 -6.16 -0.43
N LEU A 50 -10.81 -6.47 -1.69
CA LEU A 50 -11.68 -7.13 -2.66
C LEU A 50 -12.14 -8.49 -2.14
N LYS A 51 -13.46 -8.70 -2.24
CA LYS A 51 -14.13 -9.96 -1.97
C LYS A 51 -14.28 -10.75 -3.27
N ASP A 52 -14.41 -12.07 -3.14
CA ASP A 52 -14.45 -13.01 -4.27
C ASP A 52 -15.68 -12.83 -5.22
N GLY A 53 -16.52 -11.81 -5.02
CA GLY A 53 -17.67 -11.48 -5.87
C GLY A 53 -17.76 -10.00 -6.28
N ASP A 54 -16.72 -9.19 -6.03
CA ASP A 54 -16.74 -7.77 -6.38
C ASP A 54 -16.58 -7.56 -7.90
N ASN A 55 -17.44 -6.72 -8.48
CA ASN A 55 -17.42 -6.38 -9.90
C ASN A 55 -16.80 -4.99 -10.13
N PHE A 56 -16.08 -4.87 -11.25
CA PHE A 56 -15.26 -3.72 -11.66
C PHE A 56 -15.95 -2.35 -11.64
N GLY A 57 -17.27 -2.28 -11.80
CA GLY A 57 -18.00 -1.04 -12.07
C GLY A 57 -18.56 -0.30 -10.85
N THR A 58 -18.45 -0.83 -9.63
CA THR A 58 -19.29 -0.36 -8.52
C THR A 58 -18.55 0.21 -7.31
N THR A 59 -17.21 0.25 -7.29
CA THR A 59 -16.46 0.65 -6.09
C THR A 59 -15.38 1.68 -6.44
N SER A 60 -15.52 2.94 -6.01
CA SER A 60 -14.50 4.00 -6.21
C SER A 60 -13.12 3.60 -5.63
N ALA A 61 -13.14 2.81 -4.55
CA ALA A 61 -11.96 2.23 -3.92
C ALA A 61 -11.08 1.37 -4.85
N LEU A 62 -11.67 0.73 -5.87
CA LEU A 62 -10.94 -0.05 -6.87
C LEU A 62 -10.04 0.82 -7.76
N PHE A 63 -10.32 2.11 -7.88
CA PHE A 63 -9.46 3.01 -8.63
C PHE A 63 -8.51 3.75 -7.70
N GLU A 64 -9.01 4.24 -6.57
CA GLU A 64 -8.24 5.08 -5.65
C GLU A 64 -7.14 4.33 -4.89
N VAL A 65 -7.35 3.04 -4.55
CA VAL A 65 -6.39 2.23 -3.77
C VAL A 65 -5.74 1.13 -4.60
N TYR A 66 -6.55 0.41 -5.39
CA TYR A 66 -6.10 -0.80 -6.09
C TYR A 66 -5.24 -0.51 -7.31
N TRP A 67 -5.51 0.58 -8.03
CA TRP A 67 -4.79 0.89 -9.26
C TRP A 67 -3.33 1.30 -8.99
N PRO A 68 -3.02 2.18 -8.03
CA PRO A 68 -1.63 2.48 -7.64
C PRO A 68 -0.87 1.25 -7.15
N LEU A 69 -1.51 0.40 -6.33
CA LEU A 69 -0.95 -0.88 -5.88
C LEU A 69 -0.61 -1.80 -7.06
N HIS A 70 -1.52 -1.93 -8.03
CA HIS A 70 -1.29 -2.70 -9.24
C HIS A 70 -0.05 -2.20 -10.00
N LEU A 71 0.06 -0.89 -10.21
CA LEU A 71 1.16 -0.27 -10.94
C LEU A 71 2.50 -0.47 -10.23
N ALA A 72 2.54 -0.28 -8.91
CA ALA A 72 3.74 -0.49 -8.09
C ALA A 72 4.23 -1.94 -8.18
N MET A 73 3.32 -2.92 -8.10
CA MET A 73 3.66 -4.35 -8.24
C MET A 73 4.16 -4.71 -9.65
N LYS A 74 3.65 -4.04 -10.69
CA LYS A 74 4.03 -4.30 -12.08
C LYS A 74 5.44 -3.78 -12.41
N LYS A 75 5.86 -2.68 -11.78
CA LYS A 75 7.25 -2.19 -11.90
C LYS A 75 8.27 -3.19 -11.30
N GLY A 76 7.86 -4.00 -10.33
CA GLY A 76 8.68 -5.07 -9.75
C GLY A 76 8.59 -6.43 -10.45
N SER A 77 7.59 -6.68 -11.30
CA SER A 77 7.41 -7.96 -11.99
C SER A 77 7.01 -7.76 -13.45
N GLU A 78 7.84 -8.20 -14.41
CA GLU A 78 7.57 -8.15 -15.86
C GLU A 78 6.34 -8.98 -16.30
N LYS A 79 5.67 -9.67 -15.37
CA LYS A 79 4.53 -10.54 -15.69
C LYS A 79 3.25 -9.71 -15.80
N LYS A 80 2.59 -9.81 -16.96
CA LYS A 80 1.19 -9.38 -17.12
C LYS A 80 0.33 -10.10 -16.08
N LEU A 81 -0.35 -9.33 -15.24
CA LEU A 81 -1.35 -9.84 -14.31
C LEU A 81 -2.44 -10.59 -15.10
N LYS A 82 -2.73 -11.83 -14.69
CA LYS A 82 -3.67 -12.70 -15.40
C LYS A 82 -5.14 -12.36 -15.09
N GLY A 83 -5.40 -11.63 -14.01
CA GLY A 83 -6.73 -11.20 -13.60
C GLY A 83 -6.76 -10.53 -12.22
N TYR A 84 -7.94 -10.06 -11.79
CA TYR A 84 -8.12 -9.33 -10.52
C TYR A 84 -7.95 -10.20 -9.27
N GLU A 85 -8.25 -11.50 -9.35
CA GLU A 85 -8.03 -12.45 -8.26
C GLU A 85 -6.55 -12.50 -7.85
N GLU A 86 -5.63 -12.41 -8.81
CA GLU A 86 -4.20 -12.36 -8.56
C GLU A 86 -3.80 -11.04 -7.88
N LEU A 87 -4.42 -9.91 -8.23
CA LEU A 87 -4.21 -8.63 -7.56
C LEU A 87 -4.71 -8.67 -6.11
N ALA A 88 -5.92 -9.19 -5.88
CA ALA A 88 -6.51 -9.36 -4.56
C ALA A 88 -5.66 -10.28 -3.67
N LEU A 89 -5.09 -11.35 -4.24
CA LEU A 89 -4.15 -12.21 -3.54
C LEU A 89 -2.86 -11.47 -3.16
N LYS A 90 -2.24 -10.75 -4.11
CA LYS A 90 -1.02 -9.98 -3.83
C LYS A 90 -1.23 -8.93 -2.73
N MET A 91 -2.39 -8.30 -2.70
CA MET A 91 -2.72 -7.34 -1.64
C MET A 91 -2.90 -7.98 -0.27
N ARG A 92 -3.56 -9.14 -0.21
CA ARG A 92 -3.64 -9.92 1.03
C ARG A 92 -2.25 -10.30 1.53
N LEU A 93 -1.39 -10.78 0.63
CA LEU A 93 -0.02 -11.15 0.96
C LEU A 93 0.76 -9.95 1.48
N PHE A 94 0.72 -8.82 0.79
CA PHE A 94 1.39 -7.60 1.23
C PHE A 94 0.88 -7.13 2.61
N ARG A 95 -0.43 -7.16 2.85
CA ARG A 95 -0.98 -6.81 4.17
C ARG A 95 -0.44 -7.73 5.25
N TYR A 96 -0.42 -9.04 5.03
CA TYR A 96 0.14 -9.98 6.01
C TYR A 96 1.63 -9.75 6.24
N GLU A 97 2.39 -9.46 5.19
CA GLU A 97 3.80 -9.14 5.32
C GLU A 97 4.00 -7.89 6.19
N LEU A 98 3.16 -6.86 6.00
CA LEU A 98 3.17 -5.64 6.79
C LEU A 98 2.74 -5.87 8.25
N GLU A 99 1.72 -6.68 8.48
CA GLU A 99 1.27 -7.10 9.83
C GLU A 99 2.38 -7.85 10.58
N ASP A 100 3.13 -8.74 9.91
CA ASP A 100 4.27 -9.42 10.51
C ASP A 100 5.36 -8.43 10.96
N VAL A 101 5.57 -7.34 10.22
CA VAL A 101 6.48 -6.25 10.65
C VAL A 101 5.92 -5.56 11.89
N ILE A 102 4.66 -5.13 11.83
CA ILE A 102 3.97 -4.40 12.90
C ILE A 102 3.98 -5.16 14.22
N GLU A 103 3.80 -6.47 14.17
CA GLU A 103 3.76 -7.35 15.34
C GLU A 103 5.15 -7.78 15.82
N GLY A 104 6.23 -7.31 15.17
CA GLY A 104 7.59 -7.67 15.54
C GLY A 104 7.92 -9.14 15.31
N ARG A 105 7.20 -9.81 14.39
CA ARG A 105 7.47 -11.21 14.04
C ARG A 105 8.69 -11.37 13.14
N ARG A 106 9.21 -10.28 12.59
CA ARG A 106 10.44 -10.22 11.80
C ARG A 106 11.59 -9.66 12.63
N ASN A 107 12.75 -10.29 12.53
CA ASN A 107 13.96 -9.83 13.21
C ASN A 107 14.96 -9.26 12.21
N PRO A 108 15.29 -7.95 12.25
CA PRO A 108 16.22 -7.33 11.30
C PRO A 108 17.66 -7.88 11.39
N ASP A 109 18.04 -8.55 12.48
CA ASP A 109 19.35 -9.21 12.59
C ASP A 109 19.43 -10.50 11.77
N VAL A 110 18.28 -11.07 11.37
CA VAL A 110 18.20 -12.24 10.50
C VAL A 110 18.25 -11.77 9.05
N SER A 111 19.33 -12.10 8.33
CA SER A 111 19.59 -11.61 6.95
C SER A 111 18.40 -11.75 6.00
N ARG A 112 17.62 -12.83 6.10
CA ARG A 112 16.43 -13.04 5.26
C ARG A 112 15.30 -12.07 5.60
N ASP A 113 15.10 -11.79 6.88
CA ASP A 113 14.07 -10.85 7.33
C ASP A 113 14.48 -9.42 7.01
N ALA A 114 15.77 -9.09 7.13
CA ALA A 114 16.31 -7.79 6.71
C ALA A 114 16.08 -7.51 5.22
N GLU A 115 16.34 -8.50 4.35
CA GLU A 115 16.08 -8.39 2.91
C GLU A 115 14.58 -8.19 2.64
N ALA A 116 13.73 -8.96 3.29
CA ALA A 116 12.29 -8.82 3.12
C ALA A 116 11.75 -7.48 3.63
N LEU A 117 12.26 -6.97 4.75
CA LEU A 117 11.92 -5.63 5.28
C LEU A 117 12.37 -4.54 4.31
N PHE A 118 13.56 -4.69 3.72
CA PHE A 118 14.07 -3.75 2.72
C PHE A 118 13.22 -3.75 1.44
N ASP A 119 12.77 -4.92 0.99
CA ASP A 119 11.86 -5.02 -0.15
C ASP A 119 10.49 -4.41 0.14
N ILE A 120 9.97 -4.59 1.37
CA ILE A 120 8.74 -3.90 1.83
C ILE A 120 8.91 -2.39 1.78
N SER A 121 10.03 -1.86 2.30
CA SER A 121 10.34 -0.42 2.28
C SER A 121 10.39 0.14 0.85
N LYS A 122 11.09 -0.54 -0.07
CA LYS A 122 11.14 -0.16 -1.50
C LYS A 122 9.76 -0.20 -2.16
N PHE A 123 8.97 -1.22 -1.85
CA PHE A 123 7.62 -1.34 -2.37
C PHE A 123 6.75 -0.17 -1.91
N LEU A 124 6.80 0.18 -0.62
CA LEU A 124 6.09 1.32 -0.04
C LEU A 124 6.48 2.66 -0.70
N CYS A 125 7.77 2.85 -0.99
CA CYS A 125 8.23 4.03 -1.75
C CYS A 125 7.67 4.06 -3.18
N SER A 126 7.67 2.91 -3.85
CA SER A 126 7.10 2.79 -5.20
C SER A 126 5.60 3.06 -5.19
N LEU A 127 4.90 2.56 -4.17
CA LEU A 127 3.48 2.76 -3.98
C LEU A 127 3.14 4.24 -3.73
N SER A 128 3.92 4.92 -2.87
CA SER A 128 3.79 6.36 -2.64
C SER A 128 3.86 7.14 -3.96
N HIS A 129 4.81 6.80 -4.82
CA HIS A 129 4.96 7.43 -6.13
C HIS A 129 3.76 7.19 -7.06
N GLU A 130 3.19 5.98 -7.08
CA GLU A 130 2.00 5.73 -7.89
C GLU A 130 0.76 6.46 -7.39
N PHE A 131 0.62 6.63 -6.07
CA PHE A 131 -0.43 7.48 -5.50
C PHE A 131 -0.26 8.95 -5.91
N THR A 132 0.97 9.48 -5.91
CA THR A 132 1.25 10.82 -6.44
C THR A 132 0.88 10.94 -7.92
N ASN A 133 1.22 9.94 -8.74
CA ASN A 133 0.89 9.96 -10.17
C ASN A 133 -0.63 10.01 -10.40
N LEU A 134 -1.38 9.22 -9.64
CA LEU A 134 -2.85 9.23 -9.68
C LEU A 134 -3.41 10.60 -9.29
N TYR A 135 -2.90 11.19 -8.20
CA TYR A 135 -3.29 12.53 -7.77
C TYR A 135 -3.09 13.56 -8.88
N CYS A 136 -1.90 13.59 -9.48
CA CYS A 136 -1.57 14.51 -10.56
C CYS A 136 -2.50 14.34 -11.77
N GLN A 137 -2.84 13.11 -12.14
CA GLN A 137 -3.77 12.84 -13.25
C GLN A 137 -5.16 13.39 -12.96
N MET A 138 -5.72 13.10 -11.77
CA MET A 138 -7.04 13.59 -11.37
C MET A 138 -7.09 15.12 -11.30
N HIS A 139 -6.02 15.76 -10.80
CA HIS A 139 -5.94 17.21 -10.69
C HIS A 139 -5.84 17.88 -12.08
N VAL A 140 -5.10 17.29 -13.02
CA VAL A 140 -5.05 17.78 -14.41
C VAL A 140 -6.42 17.67 -15.06
N GLU A 141 -7.09 16.52 -14.97
CA GLU A 141 -8.43 16.36 -15.54
C GLU A 141 -9.42 17.38 -14.97
N TYR A 142 -9.36 17.66 -13.67
CA TYR A 142 -10.22 18.66 -13.02
C TYR A 142 -9.93 20.09 -13.50
N CYS A 143 -8.66 20.47 -13.64
CA CYS A 143 -8.27 21.82 -14.06
C CYS A 143 -8.52 22.11 -15.55
N PHE A 144 -8.55 21.08 -16.40
CA PHE A 144 -8.75 21.25 -17.85
C PHE A 144 -10.14 20.82 -18.34
N ALA A 145 -11.00 20.28 -17.48
CA ALA A 145 -12.41 20.01 -17.76
C ALA A 145 -13.37 21.14 -17.33
N ALA A 146 -12.85 22.20 -16.70
CA ALA A 146 -13.58 23.41 -16.29
C ALA A 146 -13.37 24.57 -17.27
#